data_AF-A0A925TPB7-F1
#
_entry.id   AF-A0A925TPB7-F1
#
_cell.length_a   1.000
_cell.length_b   1.000
_cell.length_c   1.000
_cell.angle_alpha   90.00
_cell.angle_beta   90.00
_cell.angle_gamma   90.00
#
_symmetry.space_group_name_H-M   'P 1'
#
loop_
_entity.id
_entity.type
_entity.pdbx_description
1 polymer ?
#
loop_
_entity_poly.entity_id
_entity_poly.type
_entity_poly.pdbx_seq_one_letter_code
_entity_poly.pdbx_strand_id
1 'polypeptide(L)'
;TAEMAKQIGEKTTFEILFHEGSERSIYLVSLNERYILEIIFKATIPPGTIRIYSKKAKEKLLEVISSEEVEVDFSNIFDDNFNSLLDEQLNKTLGDADTK
;
A
#
# COMPACT_ATOMS: atom_id res chain seq x y z
N THR A 1 -8.91 0.96 -11.67
CA THR A 1 -9.89 2.05 -11.82
C THR A 1 -9.24 3.38 -12.21
N ALA A 2 -7.95 3.65 -11.92
CA ALA A 2 -7.28 4.92 -12.24
C ALA A 2 -7.47 5.42 -13.69
N GLU A 3 -7.37 4.53 -14.69
CA GLU A 3 -7.62 4.90 -16.09
C GLU A 3 -9.08 5.32 -16.37
N MET A 4 -10.05 4.76 -15.63
CA MET A 4 -11.45 5.18 -15.72
C MET A 4 -11.65 6.58 -15.10
N ALA A 5 -11.01 6.89 -13.97
CA ALA A 5 -11.04 8.25 -13.38
C ALA A 5 -10.45 9.28 -14.35
N LYS A 6 -9.31 8.96 -14.97
CA LYS A 6 -8.66 9.83 -15.95
C LYS A 6 -9.56 10.10 -17.17
N GLN A 7 -10.31 9.10 -17.63
CA GLN A 7 -11.25 9.26 -18.74
C GLN A 7 -12.44 10.19 -18.43
N ILE A 8 -12.81 10.35 -17.16
CA ILE A 8 -13.90 11.26 -16.73
C ILE A 8 -13.39 12.59 -16.17
N GLY A 9 -12.07 12.85 -16.23
CA GLY A 9 -11.46 14.10 -15.76
C GLY A 9 -11.23 14.18 -14.25
N GLU A 10 -11.39 13.08 -13.52
CA GLU A 10 -11.11 13.00 -12.08
C GLU A 10 -9.63 12.81 -11.81
N LYS A 11 -9.15 13.31 -10.66
CA LYS A 11 -7.78 13.05 -10.20
C LYS A 11 -7.57 11.54 -10.05
N THR A 12 -6.37 11.07 -10.39
CA THR A 12 -6.02 9.64 -10.60
C THR A 12 -6.31 8.69 -9.43
N THR A 13 -6.57 9.19 -8.23
CA THR A 13 -6.72 8.38 -7.02
C THR A 13 -8.16 8.31 -6.54
N PHE A 14 -8.74 7.11 -6.60
CA PHE A 14 -10.00 6.81 -5.93
C PHE A 14 -9.76 6.79 -4.42
N GLU A 15 -10.48 7.64 -3.69
CA GLU A 15 -10.39 7.61 -2.22
C GLU A 15 -11.09 6.37 -1.65
N ILE A 16 -12.16 5.91 -2.31
CA ILE A 16 -13.02 4.82 -1.84
C ILE A 16 -13.49 3.97 -3.03
N LEU A 17 -13.47 2.65 -2.89
CA LEU A 17 -14.14 1.70 -3.78
C LEU A 17 -15.06 0.79 -2.97
N PHE A 18 -16.24 0.50 -3.51
CA PHE A 18 -17.20 -0.40 -2.89
C PHE A 18 -17.64 -1.46 -3.90
N HIS A 19 -17.45 -2.72 -3.55
CA HIS A 19 -17.90 -3.87 -4.32
C HIS A 19 -18.97 -4.61 -3.51
N GLU A 20 -20.19 -4.60 -4.02
CA GLU A 20 -21.31 -5.30 -3.40
C GLU A 20 -21.38 -6.74 -3.88
N GLY A 21 -21.57 -7.67 -2.95
CA GLY A 21 -21.79 -9.08 -3.26
C GLY A 21 -22.97 -9.64 -2.48
N SER A 22 -23.47 -10.80 -2.91
CA SER A 22 -24.68 -11.42 -2.36
C SER A 22 -24.55 -11.85 -0.90
N GLU A 23 -23.37 -12.33 -0.49
CA GLU A 23 -23.10 -12.76 0.89
C GLU A 23 -22.19 -11.80 1.63
N ARG A 24 -21.24 -11.21 0.90
CA ARG A 24 -20.22 -10.31 1.43
C ARG A 24 -19.97 -9.17 0.46
N SER A 25 -19.60 -8.04 1.02
CA SER A 25 -19.18 -6.87 0.28
C SER A 25 -17.79 -6.44 0.72
N ILE A 26 -17.09 -5.75 -0.18
CA ILE A 26 -15.72 -5.27 0.01
C ILE A 26 -15.74 -3.73 -0.04
N TYR A 27 -15.13 -3.10 0.95
CA TYR A 27 -14.94 -1.65 1.01
C TYR A 27 -13.45 -1.35 1.09
N LEU A 28 -12.93 -0.67 0.07
CA LEU A 28 -11.53 -0.26 -0.03
C LEU A 28 -11.45 1.23 0.21
N VAL A 29 -10.51 1.66 1.05
CA VAL A 29 -10.24 3.07 1.35
C VAL A 29 -8.76 3.33 1.17
N SER A 30 -8.40 4.30 0.34
CA SER A 30 -7.02 4.79 0.30
C SER A 30 -6.72 5.53 1.61
N LEU A 31 -5.66 5.11 2.28
CA LEU A 31 -5.12 5.81 3.45
C LEU A 31 -4.23 6.96 2.98
N ASN A 32 -3.29 6.67 2.08
CA ASN A 32 -2.43 7.62 1.36
C ASN A 32 -2.00 6.99 0.01
N GLU A 33 -0.95 7.52 -0.62
CA GLU A 33 -0.43 7.01 -1.91
C GLU A 33 0.20 5.61 -1.84
N ARG A 34 0.52 5.11 -0.63
CA ARG A 34 1.22 3.83 -0.40
C ARG A 34 0.32 2.74 0.18
N TYR A 35 -0.69 3.11 0.97
CA TYR A 35 -1.48 2.16 1.74
C TYR A 35 -2.99 2.23 1.43
N ILE A 36 -3.62 1.06 1.43
CA ILE A 36 -5.06 0.88 1.24
C ILE A 36 -5.59 0.03 2.42
N LEU A 37 -6.72 0.44 2.97
CA LEU A 37 -7.50 -0.32 3.95
C LEU A 37 -8.61 -1.10 3.23
N GLU A 38 -8.56 -2.43 3.29
CA GLU A 38 -9.62 -3.32 2.79
C GLU A 38 -10.49 -3.83 3.95
N ILE A 39 -11.81 -3.75 3.78
CA ILE A 39 -12.79 -4.23 4.76
C ILE A 39 -13.75 -5.18 4.05
N ILE A 40 -13.76 -6.45 4.49
CA ILE A 40 -14.69 -7.48 4.00
C ILE A 40 -15.75 -7.70 5.08
N PHE A 41 -17.02 -7.51 4.72
CA PHE A 41 -18.12 -7.58 5.68
C PHE A 41 -19.33 -8.32 5.10
N LYS A 42 -20.19 -8.87 5.97
CA LYS A 42 -21.43 -9.55 5.55
C LYS A 42 -22.38 -8.55 4.90
N ALA A 43 -23.05 -8.94 3.82
CA ALA A 43 -23.99 -8.09 3.09
C ALA A 43 -25.16 -7.56 3.97
N THR A 44 -25.46 -8.24 5.08
CA THR A 44 -26.45 -7.80 6.07
C THR A 44 -26.04 -6.56 6.87
N ILE A 45 -24.75 -6.19 6.86
CA ILE A 45 -24.26 -4.99 7.57
C ILE A 45 -24.47 -3.78 6.66
N PRO A 46 -25.14 -2.72 7.12
CA PRO A 46 -25.36 -1.53 6.31
C PRO A 46 -24.04 -0.87 5.88
N PRO A 47 -23.86 -0.50 4.59
CA PRO A 47 -22.65 0.18 4.11
C PRO A 47 -22.33 1.48 4.87
N GLY A 48 -23.34 2.17 5.37
CA GLY A 48 -23.17 3.37 6.20
C GLY A 48 -22.40 3.10 7.50
N THR A 49 -22.62 1.93 8.12
CA THR A 49 -21.88 1.49 9.31
C THR A 49 -20.41 1.32 8.98
N ILE A 50 -20.11 0.64 7.87
CA ILE A 50 -18.74 0.43 7.39
C ILE A 50 -18.06 1.76 7.11
N ARG A 51 -18.74 2.70 6.44
CA ARG A 51 -18.23 4.05 6.15
C ARG A 51 -17.85 4.84 7.41
N ILE A 52 -18.67 4.77 8.47
CA ILE A 52 -18.38 5.48 9.72
C ILE A 52 -17.13 4.91 10.39
N TYR A 53 -17.03 3.58 10.48
CA TYR A 53 -15.89 2.94 11.12
C TYR A 53 -14.61 3.02 10.29
N SER A 54 -14.70 2.93 8.96
CA SER A 54 -13.56 3.07 8.07
C SER A 54 -12.95 4.48 8.15
N LYS A 55 -13.77 5.52 8.30
CA LYS A 55 -13.28 6.89 8.51
C LYS A 55 -12.47 7.00 9.81
N LYS A 56 -13.01 6.49 10.92
CA LYS A 56 -12.31 6.49 12.22
C LYS A 56 -11.04 5.65 12.20
N ALA A 57 -11.07 4.52 11.48
CA ALA A 57 -9.90 3.66 11.31
C ALA A 57 -8.82 4.38 10.49
N LYS A 58 -9.19 5.05 9.39
CA LYS A 58 -8.27 5.84 8.56
C LYS A 58 -7.54 6.90 9.38
N GLU A 59 -8.27 7.68 10.18
CA GLU A 59 -7.68 8.72 11.05
C GLU A 59 -6.61 8.13 11.97
N LYS A 60 -6.94 7.05 12.69
CA LYS A 60 -6.00 6.38 13.61
C LYS A 60 -4.82 5.71 12.91
N LEU A 61 -5.05 5.08 11.77
CA LEU A 61 -3.98 4.42 11.01
C LEU A 61 -3.00 5.44 10.46
N LEU A 62 -3.48 6.60 10.01
CA LEU A 62 -2.61 7.68 9.54
C LEU A 62 -1.73 8.24 10.66
N GLU A 63 -2.23 8.35 11.90
CA GLU A 63 -1.42 8.75 13.06
C GLU A 63 -0.27 7.76 13.33
N VAL A 64 -0.50 6.47 13.14
CA VAL A 64 0.54 5.44 13.32
C VAL A 64 1.52 5.46 12.15
N ILE A 65 1.03 5.50 10.91
CA ILE A 65 1.85 5.50 9.70
C ILE A 65 2.78 6.72 9.67
N SER A 66 2.30 7.90 10.07
CA SER A 66 3.14 9.12 10.10
C SER A 66 4.22 9.07 11.18
N SER A 67 4.03 8.29 12.24
CA SER A 67 5.03 8.13 13.30
C SER A 67 6.20 7.21 12.91
N GLU A 68 6.04 6.41 11.85
CA GLU A 68 7.04 5.49 11.31
C GLU A 68 7.84 6.05 10.13
N GLU A 69 7.50 7.25 9.62
CA GLU A 69 8.37 8.02 8.72
C GLU A 69 9.53 8.63 9.51
N VAL A 70 10.32 7.76 10.14
CA VAL A 70 11.71 8.06 10.45
C VAL A 70 12.39 8.19 9.09
N GLU A 71 12.91 9.37 8.76
CA GLU A 71 13.88 9.49 7.67
C GLU A 71 15.02 8.52 7.98
N VAL A 72 14.95 7.35 7.36
CA VAL A 72 16.02 6.39 7.41
C VAL A 72 17.14 7.03 6.60
N ASP A 73 18.12 7.58 7.31
CA ASP A 73 19.33 8.09 6.68
C ASP A 73 20.10 6.92 6.07
N PHE A 74 19.78 6.61 4.83
CA PHE A 74 20.41 5.56 4.04
C PHE A 74 21.93 5.77 3.92
N SER A 75 22.41 7.01 4.08
CA SER A 75 23.83 7.36 4.07
C SER A 75 24.62 6.61 5.14
N ASN A 76 23.99 6.29 6.27
CA ASN A 76 24.62 5.59 7.40
C ASN A 76 24.36 4.08 7.40
N ILE A 77 23.46 3.56 6.54
CA ILE A 77 23.14 2.14 6.43
C ILE A 77 24.00 1.45 5.37
N PHE A 78 24.31 2.16 4.29
CA PHE A 78 25.19 1.66 3.23
C PHE A 78 26.65 1.96 3.57
N ASP A 79 27.15 1.32 4.62
CA ASP A 79 28.58 1.31 4.87
C ASP A 79 29.33 0.46 3.83
N ASP A 80 30.65 0.66 3.74
CA ASP A 80 31.51 -0.07 2.78
C ASP A 80 31.41 -1.60 2.96
N ASN A 81 31.08 -2.06 4.18
CA ASN A 81 30.92 -3.47 4.49
C ASN A 81 29.63 -4.04 3.87
N PHE A 82 28.50 -3.33 4.00
CA PHE A 82 27.26 -3.70 3.33
C PHE A 82 27.42 -3.74 1.80
N ASN A 83 28.09 -2.74 1.22
CA ASN A 83 28.34 -2.71 -0.23
C ASN A 83 29.16 -3.93 -0.68
N SER A 84 30.21 -4.29 0.08
CA SER A 84 31.02 -5.46 -0.24
C SER A 84 30.24 -6.78 -0.17
N LEU A 85 29.37 -6.92 0.83
CA LEU A 85 28.51 -8.10 0.98
C LEU A 85 27.42 -8.15 -0.11
N LEU A 86 26.87 -7.00 -0.50
CA LEU A 86 25.88 -6.91 -1.56
C LEU A 86 26.49 -7.30 -2.91
N ASP A 87 27.69 -6.79 -3.23
CA ASP A 87 28.41 -7.12 -4.46
C ASP A 87 28.73 -8.62 -4.52
N GLU A 88 29.17 -9.23 -3.41
CA GLU A 88 29.42 -10.67 -3.35
C GLU A 88 28.13 -11.48 -3.59
N GLN A 89 27.02 -11.12 -2.95
CA GLN A 89 25.74 -11.83 -3.11
C GLN A 89 25.12 -11.63 -4.50
N LEU A 90 25.21 -10.42 -5.06
CA LEU A 90 24.75 -10.13 -6.42
C LEU A 90 25.56 -10.91 -7.45
N ASN A 91 26.89 -10.91 -7.32
CA ASN A 91 27.75 -11.65 -8.24
C ASN A 91 27.55 -13.16 -8.12
N LYS A 92 27.26 -13.68 -6.92
CA LYS A 92 26.89 -15.08 -6.71
C LYS A 92 25.51 -15.45 -7.28
N THR A 93 24.56 -14.51 -7.28
CA THR A 93 23.18 -14.78 -7.72
C THR A 93 22.99 -14.54 -9.22
N LEU A 94 23.74 -13.59 -9.80
CA LEU A 94 23.57 -13.10 -11.17
C LEU A 94 24.82 -13.31 -12.05
N GLY A 95 26.01 -13.50 -11.47
CA GLY A 95 27.29 -13.58 -12.19
C GLY A 95 27.56 -14.92 -12.89
N ASP A 96 26.75 -15.96 -12.63
CA ASP A 96 26.83 -17.25 -13.34
C ASP A 96 26.21 -17.21 -14.76
N ALA A 97 25.70 -16.06 -15.22
CA ALA A 97 25.09 -15.92 -16.54
C ALA A 97 26.08 -15.71 -17.71
N ASP A 98 27.37 -15.43 -17.45
CA ASP A 98 28.36 -15.09 -18.49
C ASP A 98 29.43 -16.17 -18.71
N THR A 99 29.07 -17.45 -18.58
CA THR A 99 29.88 -18.55 -19.14
C THR A 99 29.05 -19.48 -20.02
N LYS A 100 28.73 -19.01 -21.23
CA LYS A 100 28.74 -19.83 -22.45
C LYS A 100 28.66 -19.01 -23.73
#